data_AF-A0A1J8QMM0-F1
#
_entry.id   AF-A0A1J8QMM0-F1
#
_cell.length_a   1.000
_cell.length_b   1.000
_cell.length_c   1.000
_cell.angle_alpha   90.00
_cell.angle_beta   90.00
_cell.angle_gamma   90.00
#
_symmetry.space_group_name_H-M   'P 1'
#
loop_
_entity.id
_entity.type
_entity.pdbx_description
1 polymer ?
#
loop_
_entity_poly.entity_id
_entity_poly.type
_entity_poly.pdbx_seq_one_letter_code
_entity_poly.pdbx_strand_id
1 'polypeptide(L)'
;MHFSGTRVFPLMFSPLTYWWQETLIRRTASSDDLGDASAMLIQAHGRPILRAILWGFAGVAPRSATQNLIELLSIVASKFPAETRTWMNEILFADDFVQSKATPEAKRAFVKAIIGSRSPKKTREAAQQFTLVARGLEGTSFGYASVNV
;
A
#
# COMPACT_ATOMS: atom_id res chain seq x y z
N MET A 1 69.10 -14.58 29.02
CA MET A 1 69.19 -13.36 28.19
C MET A 1 67.91 -13.24 27.35
N HIS A 2 67.26 -12.10 27.51
CA HIS A 2 66.16 -11.42 26.75
C HIS A 2 65.54 -12.00 25.45
N PHE A 3 64.19 -12.12 25.49
CA PHE A 3 63.09 -11.67 24.58
C PHE A 3 63.28 -11.41 23.06
N SER A 4 62.37 -11.96 22.22
CA SER A 4 61.27 -11.25 21.50
C SER A 4 60.84 -11.89 20.16
N GLY A 5 59.52 -12.01 19.92
CA GLY A 5 58.91 -11.60 18.63
C GLY A 5 58.21 -12.65 17.75
N THR A 6 56.90 -12.82 17.95
CA THR A 6 55.77 -12.79 16.96
C THR A 6 56.11 -12.80 15.45
N ARG A 7 55.41 -13.51 14.54
CA ARG A 7 53.95 -13.45 14.28
C ARG A 7 53.39 -14.72 13.61
N VAL A 8 52.17 -15.01 14.04
CA VAL A 8 51.13 -15.88 13.49
C VAL A 8 50.67 -15.37 12.12
N PHE A 9 50.54 -16.25 11.12
CA PHE A 9 49.61 -16.09 9.98
C PHE A 9 49.22 -17.46 9.41
N PRO A 10 48.02 -17.97 9.71
CA PRO A 10 47.45 -19.09 9.00
C PRO A 10 46.15 -18.67 8.29
N LEU A 11 45.93 -19.30 7.13
CA LEU A 11 44.63 -19.53 6.46
C LEU A 11 44.01 -18.38 5.65
N MET A 12 44.40 -18.32 4.37
CA MET A 12 43.53 -18.52 3.21
C MET A 12 42.00 -18.29 3.43
N PHE A 13 41.59 -17.03 3.47
CA PHE A 13 40.18 -16.62 3.30
C PHE A 13 39.91 -16.39 1.80
N SER A 14 39.28 -17.35 1.13
CA SER A 14 38.82 -17.21 -0.25
C SER A 14 37.39 -16.63 -0.28
N PRO A 15 37.10 -15.51 -1.00
CA PRO A 15 35.79 -14.86 -0.97
C PRO A 15 34.65 -15.55 -1.75
N LEU A 16 34.84 -16.79 -2.21
CA LEU A 16 34.02 -17.35 -3.29
C LEU A 16 33.08 -18.50 -2.89
N THR A 17 33.01 -18.88 -1.61
CA THR A 17 32.14 -20.00 -1.18
C THR A 17 30.80 -19.57 -0.57
N TYR A 18 30.64 -18.30 -0.18
CA TYR A 18 29.39 -17.76 0.36
C TYR A 18 28.49 -17.10 -0.70
N TRP A 19 29.00 -16.93 -1.94
CA TRP A 19 28.26 -16.30 -3.03
C TRP A 19 27.19 -17.20 -3.68
N TRP A 20 27.33 -18.52 -3.56
CA TRP A 20 26.35 -19.45 -4.14
C TRP A 20 25.09 -19.60 -3.27
N GLN A 21 25.23 -19.50 -1.95
CA GLN A 21 24.10 -19.62 -1.02
C GLN A 21 23.19 -18.40 -1.07
N GLU A 22 23.74 -17.18 -1.22
CA GLU A 22 22.91 -15.99 -1.41
C GLU A 22 22.10 -16.04 -2.71
N THR A 23 22.67 -16.56 -3.79
CA THR A 23 22.00 -16.60 -5.10
C THR A 23 20.89 -17.66 -5.11
N LEU A 24 21.08 -18.78 -4.41
CA LEU A 24 20.04 -19.80 -4.25
C LEU A 24 18.92 -19.33 -3.31
N ILE A 25 19.23 -18.69 -2.18
CA ILE A 25 18.19 -18.16 -1.28
C ILE A 25 17.40 -17.05 -1.98
N ARG A 26 18.07 -16.18 -2.76
CA ARG A 26 17.40 -15.14 -3.56
C ARG A 26 16.57 -15.72 -4.73
N ARG A 27 16.97 -16.85 -5.31
CA ARG A 27 16.19 -17.54 -6.37
C ARG A 27 15.03 -18.36 -5.82
N THR A 28 15.19 -19.01 -4.67
CA THR A 28 14.12 -19.79 -4.02
C THR A 28 13.07 -18.89 -3.35
N ALA A 29 13.41 -17.64 -3.02
CA ALA A 29 12.48 -16.65 -2.50
C ALA A 29 11.77 -15.79 -3.59
N SER A 30 12.05 -16.05 -4.87
CA SER A 30 11.35 -15.42 -6.01
C SER A 30 10.03 -16.17 -6.25
N SER A 31 9.00 -15.94 -5.43
CA SER A 31 7.90 -14.99 -5.69
C SER A 31 6.93 -15.36 -6.84
N ASP A 32 6.94 -16.58 -7.37
CA ASP A 32 5.88 -17.04 -8.30
C ASP A 32 4.91 -18.06 -7.67
N ASP A 33 5.36 -18.98 -6.80
CA ASP A 33 4.45 -19.95 -6.13
C ASP A 33 3.44 -19.27 -5.18
N LEU A 34 3.79 -18.12 -4.61
CA LEU A 34 2.85 -17.30 -3.83
C LEU A 34 1.91 -16.45 -4.69
N GLY A 35 2.20 -16.29 -5.98
CA GLY A 35 1.41 -15.47 -6.90
C GLY A 35 0.00 -16.02 -7.06
N ASP A 36 -0.12 -17.33 -7.30
CA ASP A 36 -1.40 -18.02 -7.47
C ASP A 36 -2.21 -18.03 -6.17
N ALA A 37 -1.56 -18.30 -5.02
CA ALA A 37 -2.21 -18.23 -3.72
C ALA A 37 -2.68 -16.80 -3.37
N SER A 38 -1.88 -15.79 -3.72
CA SER A 38 -2.24 -14.38 -3.52
C SER A 38 -3.40 -13.96 -4.43
N ALA A 39 -3.45 -14.46 -5.66
CA ALA A 39 -4.56 -14.25 -6.58
C ALA A 39 -5.84 -14.91 -6.05
N MET A 40 -5.79 -16.14 -5.53
CA MET A 40 -6.95 -16.80 -4.93
C MET A 40 -7.48 -16.03 -3.72
N LEU A 41 -6.60 -15.54 -2.83
CA LEU A 41 -6.99 -14.72 -1.68
C LEU A 41 -7.65 -13.42 -2.11
N ILE A 42 -7.15 -12.75 -3.17
CA ILE A 42 -7.78 -11.52 -3.63
C ILE A 42 -9.11 -11.77 -4.34
N GLN A 43 -9.26 -12.88 -5.06
CA GLN A 43 -10.52 -13.24 -5.69
C GLN A 43 -11.58 -13.56 -4.63
N ALA A 44 -11.20 -14.23 -3.53
CA ALA A 44 -12.12 -14.57 -2.44
C ALA A 44 -12.40 -13.40 -1.48
N HIS A 45 -11.38 -12.62 -1.13
CA HIS A 45 -11.45 -11.64 -0.03
C HIS A 45 -11.12 -10.19 -0.43
N GLY A 46 -10.72 -9.93 -1.67
CA GLY A 46 -10.32 -8.60 -2.14
C GLY A 46 -11.44 -7.56 -2.02
N ARG A 47 -12.67 -7.93 -2.42
CA ARG A 47 -13.84 -7.05 -2.28
C ARG A 47 -14.18 -6.72 -0.81
N PRO A 48 -14.28 -7.70 0.11
CA PRO A 48 -14.42 -7.41 1.56
C PRO A 48 -13.32 -6.53 2.14
N ILE A 49 -12.05 -6.75 1.75
CA ILE A 49 -10.92 -5.94 2.19
C ILE A 49 -11.09 -4.49 1.71
N LEU A 50 -11.38 -4.30 0.42
CA LEU A 50 -11.58 -2.96 -0.13
C LEU A 50 -12.78 -2.26 0.52
N ARG A 51 -13.84 -3.00 0.84
CA ARG A 51 -14.99 -2.48 1.58
C ARG A 51 -14.58 -1.97 2.96
N ALA A 52 -13.84 -2.75 3.72
CA ALA A 52 -13.34 -2.35 5.04
C ALA A 52 -12.44 -1.10 4.95
N ILE A 53 -11.59 -1.00 3.93
CA ILE A 53 -10.75 0.18 3.68
C ILE A 53 -11.61 1.43 3.43
N LEU A 54 -12.58 1.35 2.51
CA LEU A 54 -13.43 2.47 2.13
C LEU A 54 -14.34 2.94 3.29
N TRP A 55 -14.83 1.99 4.09
CA TRP A 55 -15.57 2.26 5.33
C TRP A 55 -14.67 2.92 6.38
N GLY A 56 -13.42 2.49 6.46
CA GLY A 56 -12.40 3.13 7.30
C GLY A 56 -12.21 4.60 6.93
N PHE A 57 -12.16 4.94 5.64
CA PHE A 57 -12.08 6.35 5.21
C PHE A 57 -13.32 7.15 5.59
N ALA A 58 -14.51 6.56 5.49
CA ALA A 58 -15.78 7.18 5.89
C ALA A 58 -15.90 7.49 7.39
N GLY A 59 -14.99 6.99 8.23
CA GLY A 59 -14.92 7.33 9.65
C GLY A 59 -15.10 6.15 10.61
N VAL A 60 -15.32 4.92 10.10
CA VAL A 60 -15.43 3.72 10.95
C VAL A 60 -14.11 3.42 11.67
N ALA A 61 -12.98 3.70 11.03
CA ALA A 61 -11.66 3.45 11.59
C ALA A 61 -11.10 4.69 12.33
N PRO A 62 -10.34 4.50 13.43
CA PRO A 62 -9.63 5.59 14.09
C PRO A 62 -8.64 6.26 13.14
N ARG A 63 -8.36 7.55 13.36
CA ARG A 63 -7.47 8.35 12.49
C ARG A 63 -6.06 7.77 12.36
N SER A 64 -5.55 7.13 13.39
CA SER A 64 -4.24 6.47 13.38
C SER A 64 -4.16 5.33 12.36
N ALA A 65 -5.28 4.67 12.06
CA ALA A 65 -5.32 3.59 11.07
C ALA A 65 -5.42 4.10 9.63
N THR A 66 -5.78 5.37 9.40
CA THR A 66 -6.00 5.93 8.07
C THR A 66 -4.79 5.75 7.15
N GLN A 67 -3.57 6.03 7.64
CA GLN A 67 -2.36 5.88 6.82
C GLN A 67 -2.13 4.44 6.38
N ASN A 68 -2.35 3.48 7.28
CA ASN A 68 -2.23 2.06 6.94
C ASN A 68 -3.27 1.64 5.90
N LEU A 69 -4.50 2.13 6.00
CA LEU A 69 -5.56 1.87 5.01
C LEU A 69 -5.26 2.49 3.64
N ILE A 70 -4.63 3.67 3.62
CA ILE A 70 -4.17 4.33 2.39
C ILE A 70 -3.09 3.49 1.70
N GLU A 71 -2.13 2.95 2.46
CA GLU A 71 -1.10 2.04 1.92
C GLU A 71 -1.72 0.77 1.33
N LEU A 72 -2.67 0.15 2.04
CA LEU A 72 -3.36 -1.04 1.55
C LEU A 72 -4.12 -0.76 0.25
N LEU A 73 -4.84 0.36 0.17
CA LEU A 73 -5.48 0.77 -1.09
C LEU A 73 -4.46 0.94 -2.21
N SER A 74 -3.32 1.57 -1.93
CA SER A 74 -2.27 1.76 -2.93
C SER A 74 -1.75 0.44 -3.48
N ILE A 75 -1.59 -0.58 -2.64
CA ILE A 75 -1.15 -1.92 -3.05
C ILE A 75 -2.21 -2.60 -3.91
N VAL A 76 -3.47 -2.62 -3.44
CA VAL A 76 -4.60 -3.27 -4.14
C VAL A 76 -4.84 -2.62 -5.49
N ALA A 77 -4.89 -1.28 -5.55
CA ALA A 77 -5.10 -0.54 -6.79
C ALA A 77 -3.96 -0.74 -7.81
N SER A 78 -2.72 -0.94 -7.33
CA SER A 78 -1.58 -1.17 -8.22
C SER A 78 -1.53 -2.59 -8.77
N LYS A 79 -1.91 -3.60 -7.97
CA LYS A 79 -1.88 -5.01 -8.36
C LYS A 79 -3.12 -5.45 -9.13
N PHE A 80 -4.29 -4.92 -8.80
CA PHE A 80 -5.60 -5.35 -9.31
C PHE A 80 -6.44 -4.14 -9.78
N PRO A 81 -5.98 -3.39 -10.81
CA PRO A 81 -6.62 -2.14 -11.20
C PRO A 81 -8.05 -2.31 -11.76
N ALA A 82 -8.32 -3.42 -12.46
CA ALA A 82 -9.64 -3.69 -13.05
C ALA A 82 -10.67 -4.05 -11.97
N GLU A 83 -10.27 -4.90 -11.02
CA GLU A 83 -11.07 -5.31 -9.87
C GLU A 83 -11.31 -4.13 -8.94
N THR A 84 -10.25 -3.35 -8.64
CA THR A 84 -10.36 -2.14 -7.82
C THR A 84 -11.39 -1.18 -8.40
N ARG A 85 -11.34 -0.92 -9.72
CA ARG A 85 -12.35 -0.09 -10.41
C ARG A 85 -13.77 -0.61 -10.16
N THR A 86 -13.98 -1.90 -10.36
CA THR A 86 -15.30 -2.52 -10.26
C THR A 86 -15.81 -2.44 -8.82
N TRP A 87 -15.02 -2.93 -7.87
CA TRP A 87 -15.38 -2.98 -6.45
C TRP A 87 -15.57 -1.58 -5.85
N MET A 88 -14.74 -0.59 -6.21
CA MET A 88 -14.93 0.78 -5.72
C MET A 88 -16.29 1.35 -6.13
N ASN A 89 -16.73 1.12 -7.37
CA ASN A 89 -18.04 1.59 -7.81
C ASN A 89 -19.16 0.84 -7.08
N GLU A 90 -19.07 -0.48 -6.97
CA GLU A 90 -20.08 -1.26 -6.24
C GLU A 90 -20.19 -0.83 -4.78
N ILE A 91 -19.07 -0.62 -4.09
CA ILE A 91 -19.06 -0.35 -2.65
C ILE A 91 -19.46 1.10 -2.34
N LEU A 92 -18.91 2.09 -3.05
CA LEU A 92 -19.16 3.50 -2.72
C LEU A 92 -20.59 3.95 -3.03
N PHE A 93 -21.21 3.31 -4.02
CA PHE A 93 -22.57 3.62 -4.47
C PHE A 93 -23.61 2.58 -4.02
N ALA A 94 -23.23 1.62 -3.17
CA ALA A 94 -24.20 0.75 -2.52
C ALA A 94 -25.02 1.51 -1.46
N ASP A 95 -26.30 1.12 -1.33
CA ASP A 95 -27.23 1.70 -0.35
C ASP A 95 -26.80 1.42 1.10
N ASP A 96 -26.02 0.37 1.31
CA ASP A 96 -25.50 -0.02 2.63
C ASP A 96 -24.16 0.64 3.00
N PHE A 97 -23.68 1.58 2.17
CA PHE A 97 -22.45 2.30 2.45
C PHE A 97 -22.60 3.20 3.69
N VAL A 98 -21.59 3.17 4.56
CA VAL A 98 -21.58 3.94 5.82
C VAL A 98 -21.85 5.42 5.56
N GLN A 99 -22.71 6.01 6.39
CA GLN A 99 -23.02 7.42 6.34
C GLN A 99 -21.72 8.24 6.50
N SER A 100 -21.38 9.00 5.46
CA SER A 100 -20.20 9.85 5.43
C SER A 100 -20.59 11.25 4.96
N LYS A 101 -19.67 12.21 5.11
CA LYS A 101 -19.86 13.58 4.61
C LYS A 101 -19.52 13.72 3.11
N ALA A 102 -19.03 12.65 2.47
CA ALA A 102 -18.67 12.69 1.06
C ALA A 102 -19.92 12.66 0.16
N THR A 103 -20.07 13.69 -0.68
CA THR A 103 -21.13 13.76 -1.68
C THR A 103 -20.94 12.69 -2.78
N PRO A 104 -21.98 12.35 -3.56
CA PRO A 104 -21.86 11.48 -4.71
C PRO A 104 -20.80 11.95 -5.72
N GLU A 105 -20.63 13.27 -5.87
CA GLU A 105 -19.62 13.89 -6.73
C GLU A 105 -18.21 13.62 -6.20
N ALA A 106 -17.98 13.76 -4.90
CA ALA A 106 -16.71 13.44 -4.26
C ALA A 106 -16.35 11.95 -4.41
N LYS A 107 -17.33 11.05 -4.26
CA LYS A 107 -17.15 9.62 -4.51
C LYS A 107 -16.75 9.34 -5.97
N ARG A 108 -17.43 9.96 -6.94
CA ARG A 108 -17.09 9.82 -8.38
C ARG A 108 -15.70 10.36 -8.69
N ALA A 109 -15.35 11.52 -8.14
CA ALA A 109 -14.03 12.14 -8.31
C ALA A 109 -12.92 11.25 -7.72
N PHE A 110 -13.15 10.67 -6.54
CA PHE A 110 -12.22 9.74 -5.91
C PHE A 110 -12.00 8.48 -6.76
N VAL A 111 -13.07 7.83 -7.23
CA VAL A 111 -13.00 6.69 -8.14
C VAL A 111 -12.19 7.04 -9.39
N LYS A 112 -12.47 8.18 -10.02
CA LYS A 112 -11.73 8.66 -11.20
C LYS A 112 -10.25 8.90 -10.90
N ALA A 113 -9.92 9.48 -9.75
CA ALA A 113 -8.54 9.75 -9.35
C ALA A 113 -7.74 8.46 -9.12
N ILE A 114 -8.34 7.45 -8.50
CA ILE A 114 -7.69 6.17 -8.24
C ILE A 114 -7.47 5.39 -9.54
N ILE A 115 -8.49 5.30 -10.40
CA ILE A 115 -8.40 4.55 -11.68
C ILE A 115 -7.47 5.26 -12.68
N GLY A 116 -7.50 6.59 -12.71
CA GLY A 116 -6.63 7.40 -13.57
C GLY A 116 -5.18 7.44 -13.09
N SER A 117 -4.93 7.08 -11.83
CA SER A 117 -3.59 7.03 -11.25
C SER A 117 -2.88 5.72 -11.62
N ARG A 118 -1.74 5.83 -12.31
CA ARG A 118 -0.78 4.73 -12.46
C ARG A 118 0.36 4.79 -11.43
N SER A 119 0.28 5.71 -10.46
CA SER A 119 1.34 5.95 -9.49
C SER A 119 0.83 5.70 -8.07
N PRO A 120 1.48 4.81 -7.29
CA PRO A 120 1.18 4.63 -5.87
C PRO A 120 1.10 5.95 -5.09
N LYS A 121 1.98 6.93 -5.40
CA LYS A 121 1.98 8.24 -4.75
C LYS A 121 0.66 9.00 -4.97
N LYS A 122 0.22 9.11 -6.23
CA LYS A 122 -1.05 9.79 -6.58
C LYS A 122 -2.26 9.08 -5.98
N THR A 123 -2.22 7.76 -5.89
CA THR A 123 -3.26 6.96 -5.23
C THR A 123 -3.37 7.31 -3.75
N ARG A 124 -2.24 7.43 -3.04
CA ARG A 124 -2.20 7.85 -1.64
C ARG A 124 -2.72 9.27 -1.43
N GLU A 125 -2.28 10.20 -2.27
CA GLU A 125 -2.75 11.59 -2.25
C GLU A 125 -4.27 11.68 -2.44
N ALA A 126 -4.82 10.98 -3.44
CA ALA A 126 -6.26 10.92 -3.68
C ALA A 126 -7.04 10.32 -2.50
N ALA A 127 -6.52 9.25 -1.89
CA ALA A 127 -7.12 8.61 -0.72
C ALA A 127 -7.08 9.50 0.54
N GLN A 128 -5.98 10.22 0.73
CA GLN A 128 -5.84 11.21 1.79
C GLN A 128 -6.89 12.32 1.63
N GLN A 129 -7.02 12.90 0.43
CA GLN A 129 -8.02 13.94 0.15
C GLN A 129 -9.43 13.42 0.38
N PHE A 130 -9.77 12.25 -0.17
CA PHE A 130 -11.10 11.65 0.05
C PHE A 130 -11.40 11.40 1.53
N THR A 131 -10.42 10.99 2.33
CA THR A 131 -10.63 10.78 3.77
C THR A 131 -10.94 12.08 4.50
N LEU A 132 -10.35 13.21 4.10
CA LEU A 132 -10.69 14.52 4.64
C LEU A 132 -12.14 14.88 4.29
N VAL A 133 -12.54 14.69 3.03
CA VAL A 133 -13.92 14.92 2.56
C VAL A 133 -14.92 14.05 3.30
N ALA A 134 -14.69 12.74 3.34
CA ALA A 134 -15.63 11.78 3.90
C ALA A 134 -15.87 12.00 5.40
N ARG A 135 -14.91 12.59 6.11
CA ARG A 135 -14.99 12.93 7.54
C ARG A 135 -15.40 14.38 7.82
N GLY A 136 -15.63 15.21 6.78
CA GLY A 136 -15.97 16.62 6.93
C GLY A 136 -14.82 17.48 7.47
N LEU A 137 -13.58 17.09 7.18
CA LEU A 137 -12.35 17.78 7.56
C LEU A 137 -11.74 18.58 6.39
N GLU A 138 -12.56 18.89 5.39
CA GLU A 138 -12.16 19.73 4.27
C GLU A 138 -11.80 21.13 4.78
N GLY A 139 -10.59 21.59 4.49
CA GLY A 139 -10.08 22.89 4.97
C GLY A 139 -9.36 22.85 6.32
N THR A 140 -9.38 21.74 7.07
CA THR A 140 -8.56 21.60 8.30
C THR A 140 -7.19 20.99 8.05
N SER A 141 -6.79 20.81 6.77
CA SER A 141 -5.46 20.34 6.42
C SER A 141 -4.46 21.48 6.66
N PHE A 142 -3.99 21.58 7.90
CA PHE A 142 -2.84 22.40 8.28
C PHE A 142 -1.63 21.91 7.44
N GLY A 143 -1.33 22.58 6.33
CA GLY A 143 -0.13 22.32 5.51
C GLY A 143 -0.27 22.11 4.00
N TYR A 144 -1.44 22.27 3.36
CA TYR A 144 -1.55 22.27 1.88
C TYR A 144 -2.08 23.59 1.30
N ALA A 145 -1.95 24.69 2.04
CA ALA A 145 -2.07 26.03 1.50
C ALA A 145 -0.66 26.51 1.10
N SER A 146 -0.28 26.30 -0.16
CA SER A 146 0.51 27.22 -1.00
C SER A 146 1.30 26.45 -2.06
N VAL A 147 0.78 26.40 -3.29
CA VAL A 147 1.51 26.79 -4.51
C VAL A 147 0.48 26.86 -5.64
N ASN A 148 -0.24 27.98 -5.71
CA ASN A 148 -0.63 28.54 -7.00
C ASN A 148 0.33 29.72 -7.21
N VAL A 149 1.34 29.50 -8.06
CA VAL A 149 2.01 30.55 -8.82
C VAL A 149 1.88 30.14 -10.28
#